data_AF-Q6MUB5-F1
#
_entry.id   AF-Q6MUB5-F1
#
_cell.length_a   1.000
_cell.length_b   1.000
_cell.length_c   1.000
_cell.angle_alpha   90.00
_cell.angle_beta   90.00
_cell.angle_gamma   90.00
#
_symmetry.space_group_name_H-M   'P 1'
#
loop_
_entity.id
_entity.type
_entity.pdbx_description
1 polymer ?
#
loop_
_entity_poly.entity_id
_entity_poly.type
_entity_poly.pdbx_seq_one_letter_code
_entity_poly.pdbx_strand_id
1 'polypeptide(L)'
;MSIKSLLTILSSLMISASGVGLVVACTKTDSTQAPSTNQNKDKDKKDGNGKSEEKPKVISKSQWSDAFRDSITGWDIENYDFSKPNNNQNLPKFPKQNIEVGTYSKKQVLDNSALHSSIKKKIDEILKIEEKSLKVENVYFDDESGKAIVKSTKFSDTLKVTFLVKENLELGAYTKDQILDNSKFHSTIKKKIAEILKVDESTLTVLDVYYEDKTGGGVVKSTKLPNEIKFIFSVKEK
;
A
#
# COMPACT_ATOMS: atom_id res chain seq x y z
N MET A 1 45.92 -39.02 4.35
CA MET A 1 45.11 -40.00 3.59
C MET A 1 43.83 -40.25 4.36
N SER A 2 42.71 -39.65 3.95
CA SER A 2 41.37 -40.26 3.96
C SER A 2 40.40 -39.25 3.36
N ILE A 3 40.03 -39.52 2.11
CA ILE A 3 38.96 -38.87 1.37
C ILE A 3 37.66 -39.51 1.86
N LYS A 4 36.68 -38.71 2.27
CA LYS A 4 35.28 -39.13 2.30
C LYS A 4 34.44 -38.11 1.57
N SER A 5 34.35 -38.36 0.27
CA SER A 5 33.28 -37.88 -0.59
C SER A 5 31.99 -38.62 -0.21
N LEU A 6 30.87 -37.91 -0.09
CA LEU A 6 29.56 -38.48 -0.42
C LEU A 6 28.63 -37.36 -0.92
N LEU A 7 28.44 -37.33 -2.23
CA LEU A 7 27.29 -36.71 -2.89
C LEU A 7 26.04 -37.55 -2.59
N THR A 8 24.90 -36.89 -2.34
CA THR A 8 23.60 -37.37 -2.84
C THR A 8 22.76 -36.16 -3.26
N ILE A 9 22.77 -35.89 -4.56
CA ILE A 9 21.71 -35.16 -5.26
C ILE A 9 20.59 -36.18 -5.51
N LEU A 10 19.31 -35.84 -5.28
CA LEU A 10 18.18 -36.21 -6.15
C LEU A 10 16.86 -35.57 -5.67
N SER A 11 16.46 -34.52 -6.40
CA SER A 11 15.13 -34.27 -6.97
C SER A 11 13.87 -34.88 -6.33
N SER A 12 12.94 -34.01 -5.92
CA SER A 12 11.49 -34.24 -6.00
C SER A 12 10.78 -33.05 -6.66
N LEU A 13 10.78 -33.09 -8.00
CA LEU A 13 9.87 -32.35 -8.85
C LEU A 13 8.49 -33.02 -8.74
N MET A 14 7.58 -32.47 -7.95
CA MET A 14 6.16 -32.87 -8.00
C MET A 14 5.41 -31.90 -8.92
N ILE A 15 5.22 -32.35 -10.16
CA ILE A 15 4.18 -31.86 -11.06
C ILE A 15 2.91 -32.63 -10.69
N SER A 16 1.84 -31.95 -10.32
CA SER A 16 0.49 -32.53 -10.33
C SER A 16 -0.52 -31.56 -10.93
N ALA A 17 -0.81 -31.83 -12.20
CA ALA A 17 -2.11 -31.82 -12.87
C ALA A 17 -3.12 -30.70 -12.54
N SER A 18 -3.34 -29.89 -13.57
CA SER A 18 -4.57 -29.16 -13.90
C SER A 18 -5.84 -30.01 -13.77
N GLY A 19 -6.82 -29.49 -13.04
CA GLY A 19 -8.23 -29.90 -13.10
C GLY A 19 -9.13 -28.66 -13.15
N VAL A 20 -9.91 -28.56 -14.22
CA VAL A 20 -10.86 -27.48 -14.54
C VAL A 20 -12.28 -27.84 -14.09
N GLY A 21 -13.10 -26.82 -13.78
CA GLY A 21 -14.57 -26.88 -13.62
C GLY A 21 -15.01 -26.99 -12.15
N LEU A 22 -16.00 -26.25 -11.63
CA LEU A 22 -17.17 -25.64 -12.25
C LEU A 22 -17.68 -24.44 -11.42
N VAL A 23 -18.40 -23.58 -12.14
CA VAL A 23 -19.16 -22.39 -11.73
C VAL A 23 -20.31 -22.76 -10.78
N VAL A 24 -20.60 -21.92 -9.79
CA VAL A 24 -21.94 -21.84 -9.17
C VAL A 24 -22.49 -20.45 -9.41
N ALA A 25 -23.50 -20.39 -10.27
CA ALA A 25 -24.32 -19.22 -10.53
C ALA A 25 -25.46 -19.12 -9.50
N CYS A 26 -25.91 -17.88 -9.32
CA CYS A 26 -26.91 -17.38 -8.39
C CYS A 26 -28.24 -18.15 -8.34
N THR A 27 -28.88 -18.15 -7.17
CA THR A 27 -30.35 -18.05 -7.09
C THR A 27 -30.73 -16.88 -6.19
N LYS A 28 -31.25 -15.82 -6.83
CA LYS A 28 -32.15 -14.85 -6.19
C LYS A 28 -33.51 -15.54 -6.02
N THR A 29 -34.11 -15.44 -4.85
CA THR A 29 -35.56 -15.50 -4.66
C THR A 29 -35.92 -14.59 -3.49
N ASP A 30 -36.64 -13.52 -3.82
CA ASP A 30 -37.30 -12.61 -2.90
C ASP A 30 -38.63 -13.18 -2.39
N SER A 31 -39.06 -12.62 -1.24
CA SER A 31 -40.43 -12.57 -0.68
C SER A 31 -40.93 -13.83 0.03
N THR A 32 -41.31 -13.80 1.31
CA THR A 32 -42.54 -13.13 1.78
C THR A 32 -42.51 -12.84 3.30
N GLN A 33 -42.96 -11.64 3.66
CA GLN A 33 -43.39 -11.04 4.96
C GLN A 33 -44.36 -11.94 5.79
N ALA A 34 -44.69 -11.79 7.09
CA ALA A 34 -44.62 -10.80 8.21
C ALA A 34 -45.16 -11.55 9.50
N PRO A 35 -45.42 -10.96 10.73
CA PRO A 35 -45.53 -9.55 11.08
C PRO A 35 -45.04 -9.05 12.48
N SER A 36 -44.76 -7.73 12.48
CA SER A 36 -45.03 -6.66 13.48
C SER A 36 -44.86 -6.85 14.99
N THR A 37 -44.20 -5.88 15.65
CA THR A 37 -44.86 -4.92 16.57
C THR A 37 -44.03 -3.64 16.71
N ASN A 38 -44.70 -2.50 16.51
CA ASN A 38 -44.22 -1.12 16.68
C ASN A 38 -43.96 -0.75 18.14
N GLN A 39 -42.97 0.13 18.39
CA GLN A 39 -43.20 1.33 19.23
C GLN A 39 -42.36 2.52 18.72
N ASN A 40 -43.07 3.61 18.41
CA ASN A 40 -42.58 4.97 18.13
C ASN A 40 -42.28 5.72 19.44
N LYS A 41 -41.26 6.60 19.44
CA LYS A 41 -41.40 8.04 19.80
C LYS A 41 -40.06 8.81 19.71
N ASP A 42 -39.96 9.60 18.64
CA ASP A 42 -39.67 11.04 18.52
C ASP A 42 -38.73 11.83 19.49
N LYS A 43 -37.91 12.69 18.83
CA LYS A 43 -37.22 13.95 19.24
C LYS A 43 -35.97 13.81 20.12
N ASP A 44 -34.83 14.45 19.86
CA ASP A 44 -34.63 15.87 19.50
C ASP A 44 -33.29 16.14 18.75
N LYS A 45 -33.26 17.24 17.98
CA LYS A 45 -32.08 17.79 17.27
C LYS A 45 -30.95 18.20 18.23
N LYS A 46 -29.69 18.00 17.80
CA LYS A 46 -28.66 19.03 18.02
C LYS A 46 -27.60 19.02 16.93
N ASP A 47 -27.50 20.19 16.29
CA ASP A 47 -26.46 20.57 15.36
C ASP A 47 -25.06 20.37 15.95
N GLY A 48 -24.22 19.68 15.18
CA GLY A 48 -22.80 19.54 15.44
C GLY A 48 -22.07 19.64 14.11
N ASN A 49 -21.86 20.87 13.64
CA ASN A 49 -20.93 21.20 12.55
C ASN A 49 -19.49 20.91 13.01
N GLY A 50 -19.13 19.62 13.01
CA GLY A 50 -17.76 19.17 13.10
C GLY A 50 -17.25 18.97 11.69
N LYS A 51 -16.50 19.94 11.15
CA LYS A 51 -15.57 19.67 10.05
C LYS A 51 -14.55 18.65 10.58
N SER A 52 -14.86 17.37 10.39
CA SER A 52 -13.87 16.30 10.45
C SER A 52 -12.85 16.62 9.37
N GLU A 53 -11.62 16.94 9.77
CA GLU A 53 -10.49 16.89 8.86
C GLU A 53 -10.37 15.44 8.38
N GLU A 54 -10.98 15.16 7.24
CA GLU A 54 -10.98 13.86 6.61
C GLU A 54 -9.53 13.54 6.26
N LYS A 55 -8.91 12.66 7.06
CA LYS A 55 -7.54 12.22 6.83
C LYS A 55 -7.47 11.56 5.45
N PRO A 56 -6.51 11.94 4.60
CA PRO A 56 -6.40 11.37 3.25
C PRO A 56 -6.26 9.85 3.35
N LYS A 57 -7.11 9.16 2.60
CA LYS A 57 -7.31 7.71 2.66
C LYS A 57 -6.28 7.05 1.74
N VAL A 58 -5.41 6.21 2.29
CA VAL A 58 -4.51 5.36 1.51
C VAL A 58 -5.34 4.20 0.94
N ILE A 59 -5.40 4.07 -0.39
CA ILE A 59 -6.23 3.08 -1.07
C ILE A 59 -5.35 2.27 -2.04
N SER A 60 -5.46 0.94 -1.95
CA SER A 60 -4.75 0.01 -2.84
C SER A 60 -5.42 -0.06 -4.23
N LYS A 61 -4.67 -0.43 -5.28
CA LYS A 61 -5.17 -0.47 -6.67
C LYS A 61 -6.34 -1.45 -6.89
N SER A 62 -6.43 -2.54 -6.12
CA SER A 62 -7.60 -3.44 -6.17
C SER A 62 -8.87 -2.80 -5.63
N GLN A 63 -8.75 -1.96 -4.60
CA GLN A 63 -9.86 -1.14 -4.10
C GLN A 63 -10.15 0.06 -5.03
N TRP A 64 -9.19 0.42 -5.89
CA TRP A 64 -9.35 1.47 -6.90
C TRP A 64 -10.26 1.03 -8.06
N SER A 65 -10.19 -0.22 -8.55
CA SER A 65 -11.09 -0.67 -9.62
C SER A 65 -12.57 -0.65 -9.22
N ASP A 66 -12.85 -0.95 -7.96
CA ASP A 66 -14.22 -0.95 -7.43
C ASP A 66 -14.70 0.48 -7.14
N ALA A 67 -13.87 1.30 -6.49
CA ALA A 67 -14.17 2.71 -6.26
C ALA A 67 -14.32 3.52 -7.56
N PHE A 68 -13.65 3.11 -8.64
CA PHE A 68 -13.74 3.75 -9.95
C PHE A 68 -14.87 3.19 -10.82
N ARG A 69 -15.24 1.90 -10.70
CA ARG A 69 -16.44 1.34 -11.34
C ARG A 69 -17.73 2.02 -10.85
N ASP A 70 -17.78 2.34 -9.57
CA ASP A 70 -18.92 3.04 -8.97
C ASP A 70 -18.87 4.55 -9.19
N SER A 71 -17.68 5.12 -9.49
CA SER A 71 -17.50 6.56 -9.68
C SER A 71 -17.46 7.01 -11.14
N ILE A 72 -17.25 6.11 -12.09
CA ILE A 72 -17.23 6.40 -13.53
C ILE A 72 -18.11 5.39 -14.25
N THR A 73 -19.42 5.56 -14.13
CA THR A 73 -20.26 5.29 -15.29
C THR A 73 -20.17 6.52 -16.18
N GLY A 74 -19.96 6.33 -17.49
CA GLY A 74 -19.74 7.40 -18.47
C GLY A 74 -20.91 8.38 -18.67
N TRP A 75 -21.83 8.48 -17.71
CA TRP A 75 -22.93 9.44 -17.62
C TRP A 75 -22.61 10.63 -16.70
N ASP A 76 -21.67 10.50 -15.77
CA ASP A 76 -21.39 11.57 -14.77
C ASP A 76 -20.43 12.66 -15.26
N ILE A 77 -19.83 12.51 -16.45
CA ILE A 77 -18.93 13.52 -17.04
C ILE A 77 -19.72 14.65 -17.73
N GLU A 78 -20.97 14.41 -18.15
CA GLU A 78 -21.74 15.37 -18.95
C GLU A 78 -22.80 16.15 -18.16
N ASN A 79 -23.07 15.83 -16.89
CA ASN A 79 -24.14 16.47 -16.10
C ASN A 79 -23.72 17.08 -14.76
N TYR A 80 -22.42 17.20 -14.46
CA TYR A 80 -21.99 18.06 -13.36
C TYR A 80 -22.01 19.53 -13.79
N ASP A 81 -23.06 20.23 -13.40
CA ASP A 81 -23.12 21.69 -13.49
C ASP A 81 -22.00 22.31 -12.64
N PHE A 82 -20.99 22.87 -13.32
CA PHE A 82 -19.87 23.61 -12.74
C PHE A 82 -20.29 24.98 -12.18
N SER A 83 -21.54 25.16 -11.74
CA SER A 83 -22.04 26.44 -11.25
C SER A 83 -21.63 26.71 -9.79
N LYS A 84 -20.31 26.82 -9.57
CA LYS A 84 -19.59 27.98 -9.00
C LYS A 84 -18.19 27.57 -8.54
N PRO A 85 -17.14 27.72 -9.38
CA PRO A 85 -15.78 27.71 -8.87
C PRO A 85 -15.59 29.00 -8.04
N ASN A 86 -15.10 28.85 -6.81
CA ASN A 86 -14.61 29.99 -6.06
C ASN A 86 -13.44 30.61 -6.87
N ASN A 87 -13.61 31.87 -7.25
CA ASN A 87 -12.72 32.62 -8.14
C ASN A 87 -11.28 32.67 -7.60
N ASN A 88 -10.40 31.82 -8.14
CA ASN A 88 -8.96 32.07 -8.20
C ASN A 88 -8.54 32.17 -9.68
N GLN A 89 -9.15 33.11 -10.41
CA GLN A 89 -8.94 33.29 -11.85
C GLN A 89 -7.54 33.83 -12.24
N ASN A 90 -6.67 34.15 -11.26
CA ASN A 90 -5.34 34.74 -11.52
C ASN A 90 -4.15 33.92 -11.00
N LEU A 91 -4.35 32.70 -10.49
CA LEU A 91 -3.21 31.87 -10.07
C LEU A 91 -2.58 31.19 -11.30
N PRO A 92 -1.24 31.23 -11.44
CA PRO A 92 -0.57 30.53 -12.52
C PRO A 92 -0.78 29.02 -12.40
N LYS A 93 -0.55 28.30 -13.50
CA LYS A 93 -0.46 26.84 -13.48
C LYS A 93 0.91 26.40 -12.98
N PHE A 94 1.01 25.16 -12.49
CA PHE A 94 2.29 24.56 -12.14
C PHE A 94 3.26 24.61 -13.33
N PRO A 95 4.55 24.90 -13.09
CA PRO A 95 5.53 25.07 -14.17
C PRO A 95 5.88 23.76 -14.90
N LYS A 96 5.63 22.61 -14.25
CA LYS A 96 5.83 21.25 -14.80
C LYS A 96 4.76 20.32 -14.27
N GLN A 97 4.55 19.21 -14.98
CA GLN A 97 3.61 18.15 -14.63
C GLN A 97 4.28 16.78 -14.71
N ASN A 98 3.71 15.78 -14.02
CA ASN A 98 4.17 14.39 -14.02
C ASN A 98 5.65 14.21 -13.64
N ILE A 99 6.09 14.90 -12.59
CA ILE A 99 7.48 14.82 -12.12
C ILE A 99 7.69 13.58 -11.24
N GLU A 100 8.84 12.93 -11.39
CA GLU A 100 9.27 11.87 -10.48
C GLU A 100 9.93 12.48 -9.25
N VAL A 101 9.37 12.20 -8.06
CA VAL A 101 9.82 12.77 -6.78
C VAL A 101 10.74 11.83 -6.01
N GLY A 102 11.17 10.72 -6.62
CA GLY A 102 12.24 9.85 -6.15
C GLY A 102 11.79 8.44 -5.78
N THR A 103 12.65 7.73 -5.06
CA THR A 103 12.43 6.36 -4.60
C THR A 103 12.20 6.33 -3.09
N TYR A 104 11.15 5.67 -2.64
CA TYR A 104 10.78 5.54 -1.24
C TYR A 104 10.71 4.07 -0.83
N SER A 105 11.15 3.76 0.39
CA SER A 105 10.93 2.42 0.95
C SER A 105 9.45 2.15 1.19
N LYS A 106 9.03 0.90 1.13
CA LYS A 106 7.64 0.49 1.47
C LYS A 106 7.19 1.00 2.84
N LYS A 107 8.11 1.07 3.81
CA LYS A 107 7.88 1.68 5.13
C LYS A 107 7.50 3.16 5.02
N GLN A 108 8.27 3.94 4.26
CA GLN A 108 7.98 5.37 4.07
C GLN A 108 6.66 5.57 3.34
N VAL A 109 6.37 4.74 2.34
CA VAL A 109 5.14 4.84 1.56
C VAL A 109 3.89 4.55 2.40
N LEU A 110 4.00 3.60 3.35
CA LEU A 110 2.93 3.31 4.31
C LEU A 110 2.79 4.36 5.42
N ASP A 111 3.89 5.03 5.78
CA ASP A 111 3.86 6.19 6.66
C ASP A 111 3.44 7.44 5.88
N ASN A 112 2.13 7.63 5.78
CA ASN A 112 1.53 8.72 5.00
C ASN A 112 2.11 10.11 5.36
N SER A 113 2.42 10.36 6.64
CA SER A 113 2.98 11.64 7.09
C SER A 113 4.41 11.84 6.58
N ALA A 114 5.24 10.81 6.75
CA ALA A 114 6.63 10.83 6.29
C ALA A 114 6.71 10.93 4.76
N LEU A 115 5.85 10.21 4.03
CA LEU A 115 5.77 10.30 2.58
C LEU A 115 5.36 11.70 2.14
N HIS A 116 4.30 12.27 2.72
CA HIS A 116 3.83 13.61 2.38
C HIS A 116 4.92 14.66 2.57
N SER A 117 5.64 14.62 3.70
CA SER A 117 6.77 15.53 3.93
C SER A 117 7.87 15.33 2.89
N SER A 118 8.21 14.09 2.57
CA SER A 118 9.27 13.77 1.60
C SER A 118 8.92 14.20 0.18
N ILE A 119 7.66 14.01 -0.24
CA ILE A 119 7.14 14.47 -1.54
C ILE A 119 7.22 15.99 -1.62
N LYS A 120 6.78 16.72 -0.59
CA LYS A 120 6.83 18.20 -0.57
C LYS A 120 8.24 18.73 -0.68
N LYS A 121 9.18 18.17 0.10
CA LYS A 121 10.62 18.49 0.01
C LYS A 121 11.16 18.32 -1.40
N LYS A 122 10.84 17.21 -2.05
CA LYS A 122 11.31 16.94 -3.41
C LYS A 122 10.69 17.86 -4.46
N ILE A 123 9.42 18.22 -4.29
CA ILE A 123 8.79 19.23 -5.16
C ILE A 123 9.47 20.60 -4.97
N ASP A 124 9.79 21.00 -3.75
CA ASP A 124 10.53 22.24 -3.48
C ASP A 124 11.92 22.22 -4.14
N GLU A 125 12.67 21.13 -3.98
CA GLU A 125 13.98 20.98 -4.62
C GLU A 125 13.91 21.13 -6.16
N ILE A 126 12.93 20.48 -6.80
CA ILE A 126 12.80 20.39 -8.27
C ILE A 126 12.18 21.66 -8.88
N LEU A 127 11.13 22.18 -8.25
CA LEU A 127 10.32 23.29 -8.81
C LEU A 127 10.52 24.63 -8.10
N LYS A 128 11.29 24.65 -7.01
CA LYS A 128 11.53 25.84 -6.16
C LYS A 128 10.22 26.41 -5.59
N ILE A 129 9.34 25.53 -5.15
CA ILE A 129 8.03 25.85 -4.56
C ILE A 129 8.06 25.54 -3.08
N GLU A 130 7.90 26.56 -2.24
CA GLU A 130 7.90 26.41 -0.78
C GLU A 130 6.96 25.30 -0.28
N GLU A 131 7.48 24.39 0.53
CA GLU A 131 6.74 23.22 1.06
C GLU A 131 5.42 23.59 1.76
N LYS A 132 5.40 24.70 2.49
CA LYS A 132 4.21 25.19 3.23
C LYS A 132 3.02 25.51 2.31
N SER A 133 3.30 25.83 1.04
CA SER A 133 2.25 26.10 0.06
C SER A 133 1.66 24.82 -0.52
N LEU A 134 2.32 23.67 -0.34
CA LEU A 134 1.96 22.40 -0.94
C LEU A 134 1.10 21.56 0.02
N LYS A 135 0.08 20.91 -0.53
CA LYS A 135 -0.74 19.91 0.14
C LYS A 135 -0.82 18.67 -0.73
N VAL A 136 -0.29 17.56 -0.23
CA VAL A 136 -0.50 16.24 -0.85
C VAL A 136 -1.91 15.80 -0.47
N GLU A 137 -2.79 15.66 -1.47
CA GLU A 137 -4.19 15.27 -1.24
C GLU A 137 -4.36 13.77 -1.31
N ASN A 138 -3.95 13.16 -2.42
CA ASN A 138 -4.13 11.74 -2.66
C ASN A 138 -2.79 11.09 -2.99
N VAL A 139 -2.57 9.91 -2.45
CA VAL A 139 -1.41 9.05 -2.73
C VAL A 139 -1.92 7.66 -3.09
N TYR A 140 -1.41 7.13 -4.18
CA TYR A 140 -1.68 5.78 -4.67
C TYR A 140 -0.36 5.08 -4.94
N PHE A 141 -0.26 3.79 -4.65
CA PHE A 141 0.94 3.03 -4.95
C PHE A 141 0.63 1.54 -5.15
N ASP A 142 1.55 0.89 -5.86
CA ASP A 142 1.71 -0.56 -5.94
C ASP A 142 3.10 -0.92 -5.39
N ASP A 143 3.55 -2.16 -5.65
CA ASP A 143 4.80 -2.66 -5.09
C ASP A 143 6.05 -2.04 -5.74
N GLU A 144 5.91 -1.42 -6.91
CA GLU A 144 7.03 -0.90 -7.71
C GLU A 144 7.01 0.62 -7.79
N SER A 145 5.84 1.23 -7.72
CA SER A 145 5.65 2.64 -8.01
C SER A 145 4.46 3.26 -7.28
N GLY A 146 4.39 4.58 -7.29
CA GLY A 146 3.23 5.31 -6.84
C GLY A 146 3.07 6.65 -7.52
N LYS A 147 1.90 7.23 -7.26
CA LYS A 147 1.45 8.51 -7.80
C LYS A 147 0.85 9.33 -6.68
N ALA A 148 1.11 10.64 -6.69
CA ALA A 148 0.44 11.54 -5.78
C ALA A 148 -0.12 12.76 -6.51
N ILE A 149 -1.24 13.29 -5.98
CA ILE A 149 -1.83 14.55 -6.42
C ILE A 149 -1.52 15.59 -5.37
N VAL A 150 -0.90 16.68 -5.81
CA VAL A 150 -0.48 17.78 -4.94
C VAL A 150 -1.18 19.06 -5.37
N LYS A 151 -1.83 19.73 -4.41
CA LYS A 151 -2.35 21.08 -4.58
C LYS A 151 -1.39 22.10 -4.02
N SER A 152 -1.51 23.33 -4.49
CA SER A 152 -0.84 24.46 -3.91
C SER A 152 -1.80 25.62 -3.68
N THR A 153 -1.52 26.46 -2.69
CA THR A 153 -2.18 27.75 -2.55
C THR A 153 -1.70 28.79 -3.57
N LYS A 154 -0.60 28.52 -4.29
CA LYS A 154 0.01 29.41 -5.28
C LYS A 154 -0.31 29.03 -6.74
N PHE A 155 -0.95 27.89 -6.98
CA PHE A 155 -1.23 27.39 -8.32
C PHE A 155 -2.71 26.98 -8.45
N SER A 156 -3.29 27.23 -9.63
CA SER A 156 -4.72 26.98 -9.89
C SER A 156 -5.02 25.52 -10.24
N ASP A 157 -4.10 24.83 -10.90
CA ASP A 157 -4.21 23.42 -11.25
C ASP A 157 -3.59 22.50 -10.18
N THR A 158 -3.71 21.20 -10.37
CA THR A 158 -3.09 20.19 -9.50
C THR A 158 -1.79 19.69 -10.14
N LEU A 159 -0.80 19.37 -9.31
CA LEU A 159 0.43 18.74 -9.74
C LEU A 159 0.32 17.22 -9.56
N LYS A 160 0.50 16.48 -10.66
CA LYS A 160 0.67 15.02 -10.61
C LYS A 160 2.14 14.68 -10.46
N VAL A 161 2.47 13.84 -9.50
CA VAL A 161 3.84 13.33 -9.28
C VAL A 161 3.87 11.81 -9.27
N THR A 162 5.00 11.22 -9.64
CA THR A 162 5.29 9.78 -9.56
C THR A 162 6.43 9.52 -8.59
N PHE A 163 6.49 8.33 -8.02
CA PHE A 163 7.62 7.86 -7.24
C PHE A 163 7.82 6.37 -7.42
N LEU A 164 9.02 5.89 -7.14
CA LEU A 164 9.34 4.46 -7.13
C LEU A 164 9.25 3.91 -5.72
N VAL A 165 8.84 2.65 -5.60
CA VAL A 165 8.79 1.93 -4.32
C VAL A 165 9.93 0.94 -4.30
N LYS A 166 10.78 1.03 -3.28
CA LYS A 166 11.85 0.06 -3.07
C LYS A 166 11.22 -1.25 -2.61
N GLU A 167 11.30 -2.27 -3.47
CA GLU A 167 10.59 -3.55 -3.39
C GLU A 167 10.89 -4.33 -2.09
N ASN A 168 12.12 -4.24 -1.59
CA ASN A 168 12.60 -5.04 -0.46
C ASN A 168 12.53 -4.29 0.88
N LEU A 169 11.95 -4.93 1.89
CA LEU A 169 12.01 -4.47 3.28
C LEU A 169 13.40 -4.73 3.87
N GLU A 170 14.08 -3.69 4.34
CA GLU A 170 15.35 -3.85 5.05
C GLU A 170 15.10 -4.18 6.53
N LEU A 171 15.51 -5.38 6.96
CA LEU A 171 15.25 -5.89 8.33
C LEU A 171 16.46 -5.75 9.26
N GLY A 172 17.53 -5.10 8.82
CA GLY A 172 18.75 -4.87 9.60
C GLY A 172 19.75 -6.00 9.47
N ALA A 173 20.50 -6.29 10.55
CA ALA A 173 21.59 -7.25 10.52
C ALA A 173 21.43 -8.38 11.54
N TYR A 174 21.90 -9.57 11.18
CA TYR A 174 21.78 -10.80 11.96
C TYR A 174 23.09 -11.60 11.91
N THR A 175 23.38 -12.36 12.95
CA THR A 175 24.49 -13.31 12.95
C THR A 175 24.08 -14.64 12.32
N LYS A 176 25.05 -15.44 11.84
CA LYS A 176 24.78 -16.79 11.29
C LYS A 176 24.02 -17.67 12.29
N ASP A 177 24.35 -17.61 13.58
CA ASP A 177 23.65 -18.39 14.61
C ASP A 177 22.19 -17.97 14.80
N GLN A 178 21.88 -16.68 14.66
CA GLN A 178 20.50 -16.21 14.71
C GLN A 178 19.68 -16.69 13.52
N ILE A 179 20.31 -16.84 12.35
CA ILE A 179 19.65 -17.29 11.11
C ILE A 179 19.43 -18.81 11.16
N LEU A 180 20.41 -19.57 11.63
CA LEU A 180 20.35 -21.04 11.74
C LEU A 180 19.28 -21.54 12.72
N ASP A 181 18.92 -20.75 13.74
CA ASP A 181 17.74 -21.02 14.58
C ASP A 181 16.46 -20.62 13.83
N ASN A 182 16.09 -21.39 12.79
CA ASN A 182 15.01 -21.08 11.85
C ASN A 182 13.71 -20.63 12.53
N SER A 183 13.30 -21.32 13.62
CA SER A 183 12.06 -21.00 14.33
C SER A 183 12.11 -19.61 14.96
N LYS A 184 13.18 -19.31 15.71
CA LYS A 184 13.35 -17.98 16.33
C LYS A 184 13.60 -16.90 15.29
N PHE A 185 14.34 -17.23 14.23
CA PHE A 185 14.59 -16.30 13.13
C PHE A 185 13.27 -15.90 12.47
N HIS A 186 12.44 -16.88 12.09
CA HIS A 186 11.15 -16.61 11.45
C HIS A 186 10.23 -15.79 12.34
N SER A 187 10.14 -16.09 13.64
CA SER A 187 9.37 -15.26 14.57
C SER A 187 9.91 -13.82 14.64
N THR A 188 11.23 -13.64 14.70
CA THR A 188 11.85 -12.30 14.70
C THR A 188 11.55 -11.53 13.42
N ILE A 189 11.62 -12.20 12.25
CA ILE A 189 11.31 -11.62 10.95
C ILE A 189 9.84 -11.20 10.88
N LYS A 190 8.91 -12.09 11.26
CA LYS A 190 7.47 -11.76 11.31
C LYS A 190 7.20 -10.57 12.20
N LYS A 191 7.77 -10.54 13.41
CA LYS A 191 7.59 -9.43 14.36
C LYS A 191 8.07 -8.10 13.78
N LYS A 192 9.25 -8.05 13.17
CA LYS A 192 9.76 -6.82 12.53
C LYS A 192 8.89 -6.38 11.35
N ILE A 193 8.50 -7.32 10.49
CA ILE A 193 7.65 -7.00 9.33
C ILE A 193 6.27 -6.50 9.80
N ALA A 194 5.67 -7.14 10.81
CA ALA A 194 4.42 -6.72 11.43
C ALA A 194 4.52 -5.28 11.97
N GLU A 195 5.61 -4.96 12.67
CA GLU A 195 5.85 -3.62 13.21
C GLU A 195 6.03 -2.56 12.11
N ILE A 196 6.75 -2.90 11.03
CA ILE A 196 7.02 -2.00 9.91
C ILE A 196 5.76 -1.76 9.08
N LEU A 197 5.02 -2.83 8.77
CA LEU A 197 3.84 -2.77 7.91
C LEU A 197 2.54 -2.48 8.68
N LYS A 198 2.59 -2.41 10.01
CA LYS A 198 1.42 -2.23 10.89
C LYS A 198 0.34 -3.27 10.64
N VAL A 199 0.75 -4.52 10.47
CA VAL A 199 -0.13 -5.69 10.32
C VAL A 199 0.04 -6.63 11.51
N ASP A 200 -0.94 -7.51 11.71
CA ASP A 200 -0.87 -8.51 12.77
C ASP A 200 0.13 -9.63 12.42
N GLU A 201 1.00 -10.00 13.36
CA GLU A 201 2.03 -11.04 13.18
C GLU A 201 1.43 -12.39 12.76
N SER A 202 0.24 -12.74 13.27
CA SER A 202 -0.45 -13.99 12.95
C SER A 202 -0.87 -14.10 11.49
N THR A 203 -0.96 -12.97 10.78
CA THR A 203 -1.29 -12.94 9.35
C THR A 203 -0.10 -13.27 8.48
N LEU A 204 1.12 -13.29 9.03
CA LEU A 204 2.37 -13.44 8.31
C LEU A 204 2.88 -14.89 8.33
N THR A 205 3.31 -15.36 7.17
CA THR A 205 3.98 -16.65 6.98
C THR A 205 5.27 -16.44 6.23
N VAL A 206 6.40 -16.83 6.82
CA VAL A 206 7.70 -16.84 6.12
C VAL A 206 7.68 -18.01 5.16
N LEU A 207 7.81 -17.72 3.87
CA LEU A 207 7.81 -18.73 2.80
C LEU A 207 9.21 -19.25 2.55
N ASP A 208 10.18 -18.34 2.46
CA ASP A 208 11.55 -18.67 2.13
C ASP A 208 12.54 -17.70 2.79
N VAL A 209 13.73 -18.20 3.10
CA VAL A 209 14.86 -17.47 3.65
C VAL A 209 16.14 -18.00 3.00
N TYR A 210 16.90 -17.10 2.41
CA TYR A 210 18.22 -17.40 1.87
C TYR A 210 19.25 -16.45 2.49
N TYR A 211 20.48 -16.92 2.62
CA TYR A 211 21.60 -16.08 3.01
C TYR A 211 22.91 -16.60 2.43
N GLU A 212 23.80 -15.64 2.17
CA GLU A 212 25.18 -15.83 1.77
C GLU A 212 26.10 -15.21 2.84
N ASP A 213 27.37 -14.99 2.50
CA ASP A 213 28.38 -14.56 3.47
C ASP A 213 28.07 -13.23 4.17
N LYS A 214 27.51 -12.25 3.44
CA LYS A 214 27.31 -10.88 3.96
C LYS A 214 25.87 -10.39 3.88
N THR A 215 25.01 -11.09 3.15
CA THR A 215 23.64 -10.65 2.87
C THR A 215 22.70 -11.84 2.87
N GLY A 216 21.45 -11.59 3.20
CA GLY A 216 20.39 -12.55 3.00
C GLY A 216 19.07 -11.84 2.73
N GLY A 217 18.06 -12.64 2.49
CA GLY A 217 16.73 -12.15 2.24
C GLY A 217 15.72 -13.27 2.34
N GLY A 218 14.51 -12.96 1.93
CA GLY A 218 13.44 -13.93 1.94
C GLY A 218 12.12 -13.33 1.52
N VAL A 219 11.10 -14.16 1.63
CA VAL A 219 9.75 -13.85 1.22
C VAL A 219 8.78 -14.16 2.36
N VAL A 220 7.91 -13.21 2.67
CA VAL A 220 6.81 -13.37 3.62
C VAL A 220 5.49 -13.14 2.91
N LYS A 221 4.54 -14.04 3.11
CA LYS A 221 3.16 -13.87 2.67
C LYS A 221 2.30 -13.40 3.81
N SER A 222 1.45 -12.41 3.56
CA SER A 222 0.39 -12.00 4.48
C SER A 222 -0.96 -12.49 3.96
N THR A 223 -1.86 -12.93 4.84
CA THR A 223 -3.27 -13.17 4.49
C THR A 223 -4.07 -11.88 4.31
N LYS A 224 -3.52 -10.73 4.72
CA LYS A 224 -4.17 -9.41 4.62
C LYS A 224 -3.64 -8.55 3.48
N LEU A 225 -2.53 -8.94 2.87
CA LEU A 225 -1.94 -8.24 1.74
C LEU A 225 -2.03 -9.13 0.50
N PRO A 226 -2.37 -8.56 -0.66
CA PRO A 226 -2.55 -9.35 -1.88
C PRO A 226 -1.23 -9.96 -2.38
N ASN A 227 -0.11 -9.30 -2.08
CA ASN A 227 1.19 -9.61 -2.64
C ASN A 227 2.19 -10.08 -1.58
N GLU A 228 3.19 -10.81 -2.04
CA GLU A 228 4.31 -11.27 -1.22
C GLU A 228 5.22 -10.09 -0.84
N ILE A 229 5.77 -10.17 0.37
CA ILE A 229 6.68 -9.17 0.93
C ILE A 229 8.09 -9.72 0.81
N LYS A 230 8.88 -9.15 -0.08
CA LYS A 230 10.31 -9.42 -0.14
C LYS A 230 11.04 -8.63 0.92
N PHE A 231 12.02 -9.25 1.56
CA PHE A 231 12.85 -8.60 2.55
C PHE A 231 14.32 -8.95 2.36
N ILE A 232 15.19 -8.08 2.84
CA ILE A 232 16.64 -8.24 2.83
C ILE A 232 17.22 -7.91 4.21
N PHE A 233 18.36 -8.50 4.52
CA PHE A 233 19.13 -8.26 5.73
C PHE A 233 20.63 -8.46 5.49
N SER A 234 21.46 -7.94 6.38
CA SER A 234 22.90 -8.17 6.38
C SER A 234 23.28 -9.31 7.32
N VAL A 235 24.25 -10.11 6.92
CA VAL A 235 24.85 -11.16 7.76
C VAL A 235 26.13 -10.60 8.38
N LYS A 236 26.24 -10.66 9.70
CA LYS A 236 27.43 -10.25 10.45
C LYS A 236 28.15 -11.47 11.00
N GLU A 237 29.47 -11.39 11.03
CA GLU A 237 30.28 -12.29 11.84
C GLU A 237 30.04 -11.98 13.32
N LYS A 238 30.15 -13.04 14.12
CA LYS A 238 29.73 -13.07 15.52
C LYS A 238 30.63 -12.22 16.40
#